data_AF-A0A2N7CC64-F1
#
_entry.id   AF-A0A2N7CC64-F1
#
_cell.length_a   1.000
_cell.length_b   1.000
_cell.length_c   1.000
_cell.angle_alpha   90.00
_cell.angle_beta   90.00
_cell.angle_gamma   90.00
#
_symmetry.space_group_name_H-M   'P 1'
#
loop_
_entity.id
_entity.type
_entity.pdbx_description
1 polymer ?
#
loop_
_entity_poly.entity_id
_entity_poly.type
_entity_poly.pdbx_seq_one_letter_code
_entity_poly.pdbx_strand_id
1 'polypeptide(L)'
;MNNLLVLYPSEFKAYSKLERKLTKITSRMSDFQLLTLNDFNGFVKRFSEENDIAQSVIEGYNWESYNLTHAVVFDDGEEFPNEVKLLKSKNIPLREIRIDITRVVNIKTDKEFNGQVDTPNYSYIGRGSYWGNPYSMHEENHSREEVIRKFKYDFDFEKFPNKDKKEVFKLVGKRLGCFCKPEACHGDVLADYLNSWDDGK
;
A
#
# COMPACT_ATOMS: atom_id res chain seq x y z
N MET A 1 -11.01 -6.80 -28.77
CA MET A 1 -10.21 -7.18 -27.60
C MET A 1 -10.08 -5.95 -26.72
N ASN A 2 -10.55 -6.03 -25.47
CA ASN A 2 -10.48 -4.90 -24.55
C ASN A 2 -9.08 -4.83 -23.94
N ASN A 3 -8.48 -3.66 -23.85
CA ASN A 3 -7.23 -3.44 -23.12
C ASN A 3 -7.56 -2.71 -21.82
N LEU A 4 -7.30 -3.37 -20.69
CA LEU A 4 -7.58 -2.88 -19.35
C LEU A 4 -6.27 -2.54 -18.65
N LEU A 5 -6.06 -1.25 -18.41
CA LEU A 5 -4.96 -0.79 -17.55
C LEU A 5 -5.35 -0.92 -16.08
N VAL A 6 -4.52 -1.55 -15.27
CA VAL A 6 -4.66 -1.63 -13.81
C VAL A 6 -3.43 -1.00 -13.17
N LEU A 7 -3.63 0.05 -12.36
CA LEU A 7 -2.55 0.72 -11.62
C LEU A 7 -2.81 0.62 -10.12
N TYR A 8 -1.77 0.32 -9.35
CA TYR A 8 -1.83 0.31 -7.89
C TYR A 8 -0.46 0.64 -7.26
N PRO A 9 -0.43 1.32 -6.10
CA PRO A 9 0.80 1.65 -5.37
C PRO A 9 1.59 0.42 -4.92
N SER A 10 2.91 0.52 -4.83
CA SER A 10 3.75 -0.58 -4.32
C SER A 10 3.39 -0.99 -2.88
N GLU A 11 2.94 -0.02 -2.10
CA GLU A 11 2.53 -0.16 -0.71
C GLU A 11 1.19 -0.88 -0.56
N PHE A 12 0.35 -0.94 -1.60
CA PHE A 12 -0.94 -1.61 -1.55
C PHE A 12 -0.77 -3.14 -1.59
N LYS A 13 -1.06 -3.81 -0.46
CA LYS A 13 -0.77 -5.23 -0.23
C LYS A 13 -2.02 -6.10 -0.04
N ALA A 14 -3.22 -5.57 -0.24
CA ALA A 14 -4.48 -6.30 -0.06
C ALA A 14 -4.98 -6.93 -1.38
N TYR A 15 -4.47 -8.12 -1.74
CA TYR A 15 -4.87 -8.83 -2.97
C TYR A 15 -6.38 -9.08 -3.06
N SER A 16 -7.02 -9.52 -1.97
CA SER A 16 -8.46 -9.82 -1.97
C SER A 16 -9.31 -8.60 -2.33
N LYS A 17 -8.86 -7.38 -1.97
CA LYS A 17 -9.53 -6.15 -2.36
C LYS A 17 -9.35 -5.89 -3.86
N LEU A 18 -8.15 -6.10 -4.39
CA LEU A 18 -7.90 -5.98 -5.83
C LEU A 18 -8.77 -6.94 -6.63
N GLU A 19 -8.71 -8.23 -6.30
CA GLU A 19 -9.47 -9.30 -6.92
C GLU A 19 -10.97 -8.98 -6.92
N ARG A 20 -11.56 -8.75 -5.74
CA ARG A 20 -12.99 -8.46 -5.58
C ARG A 20 -13.44 -7.27 -6.43
N LYS A 21 -12.62 -6.22 -6.52
CA LYS A 21 -12.94 -5.03 -7.32
C LYS A 21 -12.83 -5.32 -8.82
N LEU A 22 -11.74 -5.95 -9.25
CA LEU A 22 -11.52 -6.28 -10.65
C LEU A 22 -12.59 -7.24 -11.15
N THR A 23 -12.87 -8.36 -10.45
CA THR A 23 -13.93 -9.30 -10.81
C THR A 23 -15.28 -8.60 -11.01
N LYS A 24 -15.63 -7.64 -10.13
CA LYS A 24 -16.88 -6.88 -10.28
C LYS A 24 -16.86 -5.98 -11.53
N ILE A 25 -15.75 -5.29 -11.77
CA ILE A 25 -15.59 -4.36 -12.91
C ILE A 25 -15.56 -5.11 -14.24
N THR A 26 -14.86 -6.24 -14.28
CA THR A 26 -14.67 -7.06 -15.48
C THR A 26 -15.80 -8.06 -15.72
N SER A 27 -16.75 -8.20 -14.79
CA SER A 27 -17.87 -9.16 -14.87
C SER A 27 -18.70 -9.14 -16.17
N ARG A 28 -18.71 -8.00 -16.88
CA ARG A 28 -19.41 -7.83 -18.17
C ARG A 28 -18.47 -7.59 -19.34
N MET A 29 -17.17 -7.63 -19.09
CA MET A 29 -16.16 -7.46 -20.13
C MET A 29 -15.99 -8.81 -20.84
N SER A 30 -16.19 -8.82 -22.15
CA SER A 30 -15.67 -9.88 -23.01
C SER A 30 -14.13 -9.85 -23.04
N ASP A 31 -13.51 -10.85 -23.66
CA ASP A 31 -12.07 -10.98 -23.95
C ASP A 31 -11.26 -9.69 -23.78
N PHE A 32 -10.43 -9.68 -22.75
CA PHE A 32 -9.60 -8.54 -22.39
C PHE A 32 -8.17 -8.93 -22.06
N GLN A 33 -7.25 -7.98 -22.27
CA GLN A 33 -5.85 -8.05 -21.89
C GLN A 33 -5.59 -7.09 -20.74
N LEU A 34 -4.75 -7.52 -19.80
CA LEU A 34 -4.33 -6.70 -18.67
C LEU A 34 -3.01 -6.00 -18.97
N LEU A 35 -2.95 -4.72 -18.62
CA LEU A 35 -1.76 -3.89 -18.68
C LEU A 35 -1.52 -3.28 -17.29
N THR A 36 -0.26 -3.15 -16.90
CA THR A 36 0.14 -2.44 -15.67
C THR A 36 1.47 -1.74 -15.89
N LEU A 37 1.73 -0.68 -15.10
CA LEU A 37 3.03 -0.01 -15.11
C LEU A 37 4.12 -0.90 -14.50
N ASN A 38 3.88 -1.33 -13.27
CA ASN A 38 4.73 -2.26 -12.53
C ASN A 38 3.81 -3.14 -11.66
N ASP A 39 4.06 -4.44 -11.61
CA ASP A 39 3.30 -5.38 -10.77
C ASP A 39 4.08 -5.72 -9.50
N PHE A 40 4.40 -4.71 -8.68
CA PHE A 40 5.27 -4.83 -7.50
C PHE A 40 4.92 -6.00 -6.57
N ASN A 41 3.63 -6.28 -6.40
CA ASN A 41 3.12 -7.34 -5.53
C ASN A 41 2.62 -8.57 -6.32
N GLY A 42 2.79 -8.60 -7.64
CA GLY A 42 2.35 -9.71 -8.51
C GLY A 42 0.83 -9.87 -8.61
N PHE A 43 0.06 -8.84 -8.24
CA PHE A 43 -1.40 -8.92 -8.14
C PHE A 43 -2.08 -9.00 -9.49
N VAL A 44 -1.62 -8.24 -10.49
CA VAL A 44 -2.24 -8.24 -11.82
C VAL A 44 -1.97 -9.58 -12.51
N LYS A 45 -0.75 -10.08 -12.40
CA LYS A 45 -0.38 -11.42 -12.87
C LYS A 45 -1.21 -12.51 -12.19
N ARG A 46 -1.28 -12.49 -10.86
CA ARG A 46 -2.06 -13.46 -10.09
C ARG A 46 -3.55 -13.45 -10.49
N PHE A 47 -4.13 -12.26 -10.62
CA PHE A 47 -5.53 -12.11 -11.06
C PHE A 47 -5.75 -12.67 -12.47
N SER A 48 -4.79 -12.46 -13.38
CA SER A 48 -4.81 -13.03 -14.74
C SER A 48 -4.84 -14.55 -14.73
N GLU A 49 -3.99 -15.17 -13.91
CA GLU A 49 -3.88 -16.63 -13.78
C GLU A 49 -5.13 -17.24 -13.14
N GLU A 50 -5.69 -16.62 -12.09
CA GLU A 50 -6.86 -17.12 -11.38
C GLU A 50 -8.18 -16.98 -12.18
N ASN A 51 -8.23 -16.13 -13.21
CA ASN A 51 -9.42 -15.88 -14.02
C ASN A 51 -9.30 -16.40 -15.48
N ASP A 52 -8.34 -17.28 -15.75
CA ASP A 52 -8.10 -17.88 -17.08
C ASP A 52 -8.02 -16.84 -18.22
N ILE A 53 -7.46 -15.66 -17.93
CA ILE A 53 -7.28 -14.61 -18.93
C ILE A 53 -6.11 -15.06 -19.81
N ALA A 54 -6.43 -15.63 -20.97
CA ALA A 54 -5.53 -16.37 -21.86
C ALA A 54 -4.35 -15.56 -22.46
N GLN A 55 -4.18 -14.29 -22.10
CA GLN A 55 -3.12 -13.43 -22.61
C GLN A 55 -2.14 -13.03 -21.51
N SER A 56 -0.86 -12.95 -21.87
CA SER A 56 0.18 -12.43 -20.98
C SER A 56 -0.15 -11.00 -20.54
N VAL A 57 -0.04 -10.75 -19.24
CA VAL A 57 -0.03 -9.40 -18.67
C VAL A 57 1.10 -8.61 -19.31
N ILE A 58 0.80 -7.42 -19.81
CA ILE A 58 1.80 -6.50 -20.34
C ILE A 58 2.22 -5.56 -19.22
N GLU A 59 3.47 -5.65 -18.81
CA GLU A 59 4.07 -4.77 -17.82
C GLU A 59 5.03 -3.79 -18.50
N GLY A 60 4.90 -2.49 -18.23
CA GLY A 60 5.86 -1.49 -18.67
C GLY A 60 5.32 -0.07 -18.87
N TYR A 61 6.26 0.88 -18.95
CA TYR A 61 5.99 2.31 -19.12
C TYR A 61 5.42 2.68 -20.50
N ASN A 62 5.41 1.76 -21.46
CA ASN A 62 4.88 2.00 -22.80
C ASN A 62 3.38 1.72 -22.95
N TRP A 63 2.63 1.55 -21.85
CA TRP A 63 1.18 1.32 -21.86
C TRP A 63 0.42 2.36 -22.72
N GLU A 64 0.94 3.58 -22.84
CA GLU A 64 0.36 4.65 -23.65
C GLU A 64 0.30 4.34 -25.15
N SER A 65 1.17 3.44 -25.61
CA SER A 65 1.22 2.99 -27.01
C SER A 65 0.14 1.96 -27.33
N TYR A 66 -0.55 1.43 -26.31
CA TYR A 66 -1.63 0.48 -26.47
C TYR A 66 -2.98 1.19 -26.59
N ASN A 67 -3.88 0.60 -27.39
CA ASN A 67 -5.24 1.09 -27.55
C ASN A 67 -6.09 0.76 -26.30
N LEU A 68 -5.95 1.53 -25.23
CA LEU A 68 -6.67 1.34 -23.98
C LEU A 68 -8.18 1.55 -24.15
N THR A 69 -8.93 0.61 -23.59
CA THR A 69 -10.41 0.67 -23.60
C THR A 69 -10.98 1.04 -22.25
N HIS A 70 -10.29 0.65 -21.18
CA HIS A 70 -10.71 0.83 -19.79
C HIS A 70 -9.48 0.99 -18.91
N ALA A 71 -9.64 1.68 -17.79
CA ALA A 71 -8.63 1.77 -16.76
C ALA A 71 -9.22 1.63 -15.36
N VAL A 72 -8.48 0.98 -14.47
CA VAL A 72 -8.75 0.89 -13.04
C VAL A 72 -7.51 1.39 -12.30
N VAL A 73 -7.69 2.37 -11.44
CA VAL A 73 -6.62 2.92 -10.60
C VAL A 73 -7.02 2.74 -9.15
N PHE A 74 -6.20 2.03 -8.38
CA PHE A 74 -6.29 2.02 -6.93
C PHE A 74 -5.58 3.28 -6.43
N ASP A 75 -6.39 4.28 -6.07
CA ASP A 75 -5.96 5.66 -5.85
C ASP A 75 -5.88 5.96 -4.35
N ASP A 76 -4.66 6.25 -3.89
CA ASP A 76 -4.34 6.65 -2.52
C ASP A 76 -4.19 8.17 -2.35
N GLY A 77 -4.37 8.94 -3.44
CA GLY A 77 -4.23 10.39 -3.48
C GLY A 77 -2.81 10.89 -3.78
N GLU A 78 -1.83 10.01 -3.96
CA GLU A 78 -0.42 10.39 -4.15
C GLU A 78 0.20 9.80 -5.41
N GLU A 79 -0.15 8.55 -5.73
CA GLU A 79 0.39 7.87 -6.90
C GLU A 79 -0.49 8.01 -8.14
N PHE A 80 0.17 7.92 -9.29
CA PHE A 80 -0.42 7.99 -10.63
C PHE A 80 -1.19 9.27 -11.02
N PRO A 81 -0.87 10.49 -10.51
CA PRO A 81 -1.64 11.69 -10.85
C PRO A 81 -1.55 12.04 -12.35
N ASN A 82 -0.41 11.76 -12.98
CA ASN A 82 -0.18 12.04 -14.40
C ASN A 82 -0.95 11.07 -15.30
N GLU A 83 -0.93 9.78 -14.95
CA GLU A 83 -1.64 8.70 -15.61
C GLU A 83 -3.15 8.96 -15.56
N VAL A 84 -3.69 9.28 -14.38
CA VAL A 84 -5.11 9.63 -14.21
C VAL A 84 -5.48 10.84 -15.08
N LYS A 85 -4.64 11.89 -15.10
CA LYS A 85 -4.87 13.07 -15.95
C LYS A 85 -4.87 12.72 -17.44
N LEU A 86 -3.93 11.89 -17.88
CA LEU A 86 -3.81 11.46 -19.27
C LEU A 86 -5.01 10.60 -19.70
N LEU A 87 -5.41 9.62 -18.88
CA LEU A 87 -6.57 8.77 -19.12
C LEU A 87 -7.85 9.60 -19.28
N LYS A 88 -8.04 10.60 -18.41
CA LYS A 88 -9.15 11.55 -18.50
C LYS A 88 -9.09 12.38 -19.78
N SER A 89 -7.93 12.91 -20.17
CA SER A 89 -7.80 13.68 -21.41
C SER A 89 -8.07 12.87 -22.68
N LYS A 90 -7.82 11.56 -22.64
CA LYS A 90 -8.10 10.61 -23.72
C LYS A 90 -9.55 10.10 -23.70
N ASN A 91 -10.39 10.55 -22.77
CA ASN A 91 -11.75 10.07 -22.53
C ASN A 91 -11.83 8.54 -22.32
N ILE A 92 -10.78 7.94 -21.74
CA ILE A 92 -10.79 6.51 -21.42
C ILE A 92 -11.71 6.29 -20.20
N PRO A 93 -12.68 5.36 -20.28
CA PRO A 93 -13.47 4.94 -19.12
C PRO A 93 -12.57 4.53 -17.94
N LEU A 94 -12.59 5.35 -16.89
CA LEU A 94 -11.71 5.21 -15.73
C LEU A 94 -12.52 4.92 -14.46
N ARG A 95 -12.09 3.92 -13.69
CA ARG A 95 -12.55 3.62 -12.33
C ARG A 95 -11.44 3.92 -11.34
N GLU A 96 -11.63 4.97 -10.55
CA GLU A 96 -10.76 5.30 -9.40
C GLU A 96 -11.34 4.60 -8.15
N ILE A 97 -10.56 3.69 -7.57
CA ILE A 97 -10.91 2.95 -6.34
C ILE A 97 -10.08 3.55 -5.21
N ARG A 98 -10.73 4.24 -4.28
CA ARG A 98 -10.03 4.81 -3.12
C ARG A 98 -9.47 3.71 -2.22
N ILE A 99 -8.20 3.85 -1.86
CA ILE A 99 -7.48 2.99 -0.92
C ILE A 99 -6.78 3.86 0.13
N ASP A 100 -6.79 3.40 1.37
CA ASP A 100 -6.10 4.07 2.47
C ASP A 100 -4.72 3.42 2.63
N ILE A 101 -3.65 4.15 2.27
CA ILE A 101 -2.27 3.68 2.37
C ILE A 101 -1.56 4.37 3.54
N THR A 102 -1.09 3.55 4.47
CA THR A 102 -0.26 3.99 5.59
C THR A 102 1.21 3.99 5.15
N ARG A 103 1.91 5.11 5.38
CA ARG A 103 3.35 5.27 5.08
C ARG A 103 4.14 5.77 6.28
N VAL A 104 5.38 5.32 6.43
CA VAL A 104 6.29 5.79 7.49
C VAL A 104 7.09 6.98 6.99
N VAL A 105 7.12 8.07 7.76
CA VAL A 105 7.87 9.30 7.44
C VAL A 105 8.95 9.56 8.47
N ASN A 106 10.06 10.19 8.03
CA ASN A 106 11.08 10.66 8.95
C ASN A 106 10.74 12.06 9.46
N ILE A 107 10.42 12.18 10.75
CA ILE A 107 9.99 13.44 11.37
C ILE A 107 11.09 14.52 11.49
N LYS A 108 12.37 14.15 11.32
CA LYS A 108 13.48 15.13 11.30
C LYS A 108 13.56 15.84 9.96
N THR A 109 13.29 15.12 8.87
CA THR A 109 13.39 15.66 7.51
C THR A 109 12.06 16.19 7.03
N ASP A 110 10.96 15.59 7.47
CA ASP A 110 9.61 16.01 7.15
C ASP A 110 9.13 17.06 8.15
N LYS A 111 9.22 18.33 7.73
CA LYS A 111 8.86 19.47 8.57
C LYS A 111 7.34 19.61 8.77
N GLU A 112 6.52 18.99 7.92
CA GLU A 112 5.06 19.06 8.02
C GLU A 112 4.58 18.49 9.36
N PHE A 113 5.18 17.39 9.80
CA PHE A 113 4.76 16.64 10.99
C PHE A 113 5.55 16.96 12.26
N ASN A 114 6.49 17.91 12.18
CA ASN A 114 7.34 18.23 13.32
C ASN A 114 6.51 18.81 14.48
N GLY A 115 6.69 18.27 15.69
CA GLY A 115 5.94 18.65 16.89
C GLY A 115 4.51 18.10 16.97
N GLN A 116 4.03 17.38 15.95
CA GLN A 116 2.73 16.71 15.99
C GLN A 116 2.83 15.37 16.74
N VAL A 117 1.78 15.01 17.46
CA VAL A 117 1.68 13.71 18.17
C VAL A 117 0.66 12.81 17.50
N ASP A 118 -0.58 13.24 17.34
CA ASP A 118 -1.62 12.50 16.62
C ASP A 118 -2.60 13.47 15.98
N THR A 119 -2.94 13.23 14.71
CA THR A 119 -3.92 13.98 13.92
C THR A 119 -4.71 12.99 13.06
N PRO A 120 -5.76 13.41 12.33
CA PRO A 120 -6.51 12.51 11.45
C PRO A 120 -5.62 11.78 10.42
N ASN A 121 -4.55 12.42 9.95
CA ASN A 121 -3.69 11.90 8.88
C ASN A 121 -2.27 11.54 9.34
N TYR A 122 -1.95 11.68 10.63
CA TYR A 122 -0.60 11.44 11.15
C TYR A 122 -0.64 10.86 12.56
N SER A 123 0.27 9.95 12.89
CA SER A 123 0.51 9.47 14.24
C SER A 123 2.01 9.33 14.49
N TYR A 124 2.50 9.90 15.58
CA TYR A 124 3.85 9.65 16.06
C TYR A 124 3.95 8.24 16.63
N ILE A 125 4.92 7.46 16.12
CA ILE A 125 5.18 6.09 16.56
C ILE A 125 6.61 5.92 17.09
N GLY A 126 7.30 7.01 17.44
CA GLY A 126 8.65 6.90 18.00
C GLY A 126 8.67 6.29 19.41
N ARG A 127 9.88 6.13 19.96
CA ARG A 127 10.09 5.54 21.30
C ARG A 127 9.28 6.31 22.35
N GLY A 128 8.62 5.58 23.26
CA GLY A 128 7.75 6.14 24.29
C GLY A 128 6.29 6.37 23.86
N SER A 129 5.98 6.26 22.56
CA SER A 129 4.59 6.26 22.07
C SER A 129 3.93 4.89 22.25
N TYR A 130 2.60 4.83 22.06
CA TYR A 130 1.84 3.58 22.14
C TYR A 130 2.36 2.52 21.17
N TRP A 131 2.78 2.89 19.96
CA TRP A 131 3.31 1.96 18.95
C TRP A 131 4.84 1.98 18.82
N GLY A 132 5.53 2.62 19.77
CA GLY A 132 7.00 2.69 19.76
C GLY A 132 7.67 1.35 19.98
N ASN A 133 8.77 1.11 19.27
CA ASN A 133 9.58 -0.08 19.46
C ASN A 133 10.19 -0.11 20.88
N PRO A 134 9.86 -1.11 21.74
CA PRO A 134 10.45 -1.20 23.07
C PRO A 134 11.93 -1.59 23.01
N TYR A 135 12.35 -2.30 21.97
CA TYR A 135 13.74 -2.74 21.81
C TYR A 135 14.64 -1.59 21.34
N SER A 136 15.83 -1.48 21.94
CA SER A 136 16.83 -0.46 21.64
C SER A 136 18.06 -1.06 20.97
N MET A 137 18.60 -0.37 19.96
CA MET A 137 19.89 -0.74 19.36
C MET A 137 21.06 -0.42 20.31
N HIS A 138 20.88 0.53 21.23
CA HIS A 138 21.96 1.09 22.05
C HIS A 138 22.15 0.39 23.40
N GLU A 139 21.11 -0.21 23.96
CA GLU A 139 21.16 -0.77 25.32
C GLU A 139 21.76 -2.18 25.34
N GLU A 140 21.60 -2.95 24.27
CA GLU A 140 21.98 -4.37 24.21
C GLU A 140 22.85 -4.71 22.97
N ASN A 141 23.41 -3.71 22.29
CA ASN A 141 24.18 -3.88 21.03
C ASN A 141 23.41 -4.65 19.93
N HIS A 142 22.08 -4.60 19.93
CA HIS A 142 21.26 -5.22 18.89
C HIS A 142 21.39 -4.50 17.55
N SER A 143 21.34 -5.26 16.46
CA SER A 143 21.22 -4.66 15.13
C SER A 143 19.82 -4.07 14.90
N ARG A 144 19.69 -3.19 13.91
CA ARG A 144 18.39 -2.62 13.48
C ARG A 144 17.40 -3.72 13.10
N GLU A 145 17.89 -4.70 12.36
CA GLU A 145 17.11 -5.85 11.88
C GLU A 145 16.63 -6.68 13.07
N GLU A 146 17.47 -6.87 14.09
CA GLU A 146 17.09 -7.61 15.29
C GLU A 146 15.97 -6.91 16.07
N VAL A 147 16.11 -5.61 16.36
CA VAL A 147 15.08 -4.88 17.11
C VAL A 147 13.76 -4.77 16.35
N ILE A 148 13.80 -4.71 15.01
CA ILE A 148 12.60 -4.74 14.17
C ILE A 148 12.00 -6.15 14.15
N ARG A 149 12.82 -7.21 14.06
CA ARG A 149 12.35 -8.59 14.10
C ARG A 149 11.66 -8.92 15.44
N LYS A 150 12.24 -8.48 16.56
CA LYS A 150 11.64 -8.64 17.89
C LYS A 150 10.31 -7.88 17.98
N PHE A 151 10.26 -6.63 17.51
CA PHE A 151 9.01 -5.86 17.43
C PHE A 151 7.95 -6.57 16.59
N LYS A 152 8.31 -7.07 15.40
CA LYS A 152 7.42 -7.81 14.51
C LYS A 152 6.88 -9.07 15.18
N TYR A 153 7.74 -9.84 15.84
CA TYR A 153 7.33 -11.03 16.58
C TYR A 153 6.28 -10.67 17.65
N ASP A 154 6.55 -9.66 18.47
CA ASP A 154 5.61 -9.25 19.51
C ASP A 154 4.29 -8.71 18.95
N PHE A 155 4.34 -8.03 17.80
CA PHE A 155 3.16 -7.53 17.11
C PHE A 155 2.31 -8.66 16.49
N ASP A 156 2.95 -9.62 15.82
CA ASP A 156 2.28 -10.72 15.15
C ASP A 156 1.60 -11.66 16.15
N PHE A 157 2.30 -11.98 17.24
CA PHE A 157 1.86 -12.94 18.26
C PHE A 157 1.25 -12.30 19.51
N GLU A 158 0.92 -11.00 19.46
CA GLU A 158 0.23 -10.26 20.52
C GLU A 158 0.94 -10.38 21.88
N LYS A 159 2.26 -10.20 21.90
CA LYS A 159 3.11 -10.33 23.10
C LYS A 159 3.39 -9.02 23.83
N PHE A 160 2.94 -7.89 23.30
CA PHE A 160 3.09 -6.62 23.99
C PHE A 160 2.21 -6.58 25.25
N PRO A 161 2.77 -6.37 26.46
CA PRO A 161 2.01 -6.46 27.71
C PRO A 161 0.93 -5.38 27.85
N ASN A 162 1.11 -4.22 27.22
CA ASN A 162 0.22 -3.05 27.34
C ASN A 162 -0.27 -2.53 25.99
N LYS A 163 -0.39 -3.41 24.97
CA LYS A 163 -0.92 -3.01 23.65
C LYS A 163 -1.97 -3.99 23.17
N ASP A 164 -3.18 -3.50 22.91
CA ASP A 164 -4.20 -4.21 22.13
C ASP A 164 -3.91 -4.05 20.64
N LYS A 165 -3.85 -5.17 19.90
CA LYS A 165 -3.63 -5.20 18.45
C LYS A 165 -4.70 -4.41 17.69
N LYS A 166 -5.95 -4.38 18.16
CA LYS A 166 -7.06 -3.65 17.50
C LYS A 166 -6.80 -2.15 17.38
N GLU A 167 -5.99 -1.58 18.27
CA GLU A 167 -5.63 -0.16 18.23
C GLU A 167 -4.80 0.20 16.99
N VAL A 168 -4.21 -0.79 16.30
CA VAL A 168 -3.44 -0.55 15.08
C VAL A 168 -4.34 -0.02 13.95
N PHE A 169 -5.62 -0.40 13.93
CA PHE A 169 -6.56 0.06 12.89
C PHE A 169 -6.85 1.57 12.98
N LYS A 170 -6.53 2.24 14.10
CA LYS A 170 -6.57 3.72 14.20
C LYS A 170 -5.52 4.41 13.33
N LEU A 171 -4.55 3.65 12.79
CA LEU A 171 -3.46 4.14 11.97
C LEU A 171 -3.69 3.98 10.45
N VAL A 172 -4.82 3.38 10.04
CA VAL A 172 -5.16 3.17 8.63
C VAL A 172 -5.12 4.49 7.88
N GLY A 173 -4.40 4.54 6.76
CA GLY A 173 -4.27 5.73 5.90
C GLY A 173 -3.41 6.86 6.49
N LYS A 174 -2.91 6.73 7.72
CA LYS A 174 -2.08 7.78 8.36
C LYS A 174 -0.62 7.73 7.90
N ARG A 175 0.05 8.87 8.07
CA ARG A 175 1.51 8.95 8.17
C ARG A 175 2.00 8.52 9.53
N LEU A 176 2.97 7.61 9.57
CA LEU A 176 3.57 7.13 10.80
C LEU A 176 4.92 7.83 11.02
N GLY A 177 4.95 8.75 11.98
CA GLY A 177 6.15 9.52 12.30
C GLY A 177 7.17 8.71 13.09
N CYS A 178 8.35 8.51 12.52
CA CYS A 178 9.50 7.93 13.22
C CYS A 178 10.80 8.65 12.86
N PHE A 179 11.90 8.27 13.49
CA PHE A 179 13.24 8.83 13.23
C PHE A 179 14.11 7.95 12.32
N CYS A 180 13.67 6.72 12.02
CA CYS A 180 14.53 5.70 11.39
C CYS A 180 14.63 5.83 9.87
N LYS A 181 13.56 6.25 9.18
CA LYS A 181 13.55 6.35 7.71
C LYS A 181 14.69 7.26 7.22
N PRO A 182 15.32 6.99 6.06
CA PRO A 182 14.96 6.00 5.05
C PRO A 182 15.33 4.55 5.39
N GLU A 183 16.11 4.32 6.44
CA GLU A 183 16.46 2.97 6.90
C GLU A 183 15.22 2.21 7.39
N ALA A 184 15.35 0.88 7.48
CA ALA A 184 14.30 0.01 7.99
C ALA A 184 13.76 0.52 9.34
N CYS A 185 12.43 0.52 9.48
CA CYS A 185 11.74 1.04 10.64
C CYS A 185 10.76 0.01 11.19
N HIS A 186 10.54 0.00 12.50
CA HIS A 186 9.45 -0.79 13.08
C HIS A 186 8.07 -0.35 12.57
N GLY A 187 7.92 0.92 12.17
CA GLY A 187 6.72 1.43 11.52
C GLY A 187 6.40 0.71 10.21
N ASP A 188 7.39 0.14 9.53
CA ASP A 188 7.17 -0.62 8.30
C ASP A 188 6.35 -1.89 8.60
N VAL A 189 6.51 -2.48 9.79
CA VAL A 189 5.68 -3.62 10.24
C VAL A 189 4.21 -3.22 10.36
N LEU A 190 3.94 -2.04 10.93
CA LEU A 190 2.58 -1.54 11.12
C LEU A 190 1.95 -1.15 9.77
N ALA A 191 2.69 -0.42 8.94
CA ALA A 191 2.25 -0.03 7.60
C ALA A 191 1.96 -1.26 6.73
N ASP A 192 2.85 -2.26 6.73
CA ASP A 192 2.66 -3.49 5.98
C ASP A 192 1.41 -4.26 6.43
N TYR A 193 1.18 -4.36 7.74
CA TYR A 193 -0.03 -4.99 8.27
C TYR A 193 -1.30 -4.28 7.82
N LEU A 194 -1.32 -2.95 7.92
CA LEU A 194 -2.47 -2.12 7.56
C LEU A 194 -2.74 -2.13 6.06
N ASN A 195 -1.70 -2.05 5.23
CA ASN A 195 -1.85 -2.02 3.78
C ASN A 195 -2.17 -3.40 3.19
N SER A 196 -2.00 -4.48 3.97
CA SER A 196 -2.43 -5.84 3.63
C SER A 196 -3.87 -6.13 4.06
N TRP A 197 -4.50 -5.23 4.82
CA TRP A 197 -5.84 -5.40 5.33
C TRP A 197 -6.89 -5.03 4.27
N ASP A 198 -7.79 -5.97 3.97
CA ASP A 198 -9.00 -5.69 3.19
C ASP A 198 -10.11 -5.22 4.13
N ASP A 199 -10.45 -3.94 4.03
CA ASP A 199 -11.51 -3.28 4.79
C ASP A 199 -12.94 -3.70 4.35
N GLY A 200 -13.05 -4.56 3.33
CA GLY A 200 -14.31 -5.03 2.77
C GLY A 200 -15.05 -3.99 1.92
N LYS A 201 -14.50 -2.77 1.77
CA LYS A 201 -15.15 -1.68 1.04
C LYS A 201 -14.95 -1.77 -0.46
#